data_AF-A0A9R1NUG8-F1
#
_entry.id   AF-A0A9R1NUG8-F1
#
_cell.length_a   1.000
_cell.length_b   1.000
_cell.length_c   1.000
_cell.angle_alpha   90.00
_cell.angle_beta   90.00
_cell.angle_gamma   90.00
#
_symmetry.space_group_name_H-M   'P 1'
#
loop_
_entity.id
_entity.type
_entity.pdbx_description
1 polymer ?
#
loop_
_entity_poly.entity_id
_entity_poly.type
_entity_poly.pdbx_seq_one_letter_code
_entity_poly.pdbx_strand_id
1 'polypeptide(L)'
;MLSYTFLRSTGKEDIVVPMIDYEKNGLNWTRKLRSTFADWNTSLQTIITWSPYGTEAELLEQFSSIKEQGTRVIIYNLWEDDQGDLELDFDADVNDIQLRGGNRDEKNIEMAKRFPNSKHFLTYRHSLRVSSQ
;
A
#
# COMPACT_ATOMS: atom_id res chain seq x y z
N MET A 1 -2.33 6.46 -10.07
CA MET A 1 -2.25 5.04 -9.67
C MET A 1 -1.16 4.36 -10.49
N LEU A 2 -0.29 3.56 -9.86
CA LEU A 2 0.70 2.74 -10.57
C LEU A 2 0.31 1.27 -10.36
N SER A 3 -0.09 0.58 -11.43
CA SER A 3 -0.61 -0.80 -11.34
C SER A 3 -0.04 -1.66 -12.47
N TYR A 4 0.79 -2.64 -12.09
CA TYR A 4 1.32 -3.63 -13.03
C TYR A 4 0.21 -4.48 -13.65
N THR A 5 -0.79 -4.86 -12.85
CA THR A 5 -1.96 -5.62 -13.31
C THR A 5 -2.70 -4.89 -14.43
N PHE A 6 -2.93 -3.59 -14.28
CA PHE A 6 -3.54 -2.76 -15.33
C PHE A 6 -2.70 -2.73 -16.60
N LEU A 7 -1.39 -2.43 -16.48
CA LEU A 7 -0.49 -2.29 -17.62
C LEU A 7 -0.41 -3.60 -18.43
N ARG A 8 -0.25 -4.73 -17.74
CA ARG A 8 -0.15 -6.06 -18.37
C ARG A 8 -1.46 -6.48 -19.00
N SER A 9 -2.58 -6.31 -18.28
CA SER A 9 -3.90 -6.78 -18.76
C SER A 9 -4.42 -5.97 -19.94
N THR A 10 -4.00 -4.72 -20.09
CA THR A 10 -4.38 -3.85 -21.21
C THR A 10 -3.31 -3.78 -22.32
N GLY A 11 -2.25 -4.58 -22.21
CA GLY A 11 -1.21 -4.68 -23.24
C GLY A 11 -0.46 -3.37 -23.50
N LYS A 12 -0.25 -2.55 -22.47
CA LYS A 12 0.48 -1.28 -22.63
C LYS A 12 1.96 -1.55 -22.84
N GLU A 13 2.51 -0.95 -23.91
CA GLU A 13 3.94 -1.01 -24.22
C GLU A 13 4.74 0.00 -23.37
N ASP A 14 4.11 1.12 -22.99
CA ASP A 14 4.69 2.15 -22.14
C ASP A 14 4.00 2.22 -20.76
N ILE A 15 4.70 2.81 -19.78
CA ILE A 15 4.15 3.06 -18.44
C ILE A 15 3.13 4.20 -18.51
N VAL A 16 1.85 3.85 -18.42
CA VAL A 16 0.73 4.80 -18.33
C VAL A 16 0.27 4.92 -16.87
N VAL A 17 0.26 6.15 -16.35
CA VAL A 17 -0.16 6.44 -14.97
C VAL A 17 -1.45 7.27 -15.00
N PRO A 18 -2.64 6.68 -14.72
CA PRO A 18 -3.86 7.46 -14.58
C PRO A 18 -3.77 8.35 -13.34
N MET A 19 -4.15 9.61 -13.52
CA MET A 19 -4.12 10.66 -12.50
C MET A 19 -5.42 11.46 -12.54
N ILE A 20 -5.98 11.72 -11.38
CA ILE A 20 -7.16 12.57 -11.20
C ILE A 20 -6.88 13.56 -10.08
N ASP A 21 -7.42 14.76 -10.24
CA ASP A 21 -7.38 15.79 -9.21
C ASP A 21 -8.77 16.15 -8.74
N TYR A 22 -8.86 16.51 -7.46
CA TYR A 22 -10.03 17.13 -6.86
C TYR A 22 -9.62 18.43 -6.17
N GLU A 23 -10.57 19.35 -6.08
CA GLU A 23 -10.51 20.54 -5.25
C GLU A 23 -11.54 20.38 -4.11
N LYS A 24 -11.11 20.69 -2.89
CA LYS A 24 -11.99 20.62 -1.71
C LYS A 24 -12.56 22.00 -1.42
N ASN A 25 -13.86 22.16 -1.65
CA ASN A 25 -14.60 23.39 -1.40
C ASN A 25 -15.51 23.17 -0.18
N GLY A 26 -14.96 23.41 1.01
CA GLY A 26 -15.62 23.11 2.28
C GLY A 26 -15.81 21.60 2.50
N LEU A 27 -17.07 21.15 2.51
CA LEU A 27 -17.43 19.73 2.63
C LEU A 27 -17.52 19.01 1.27
N ASN A 28 -17.55 19.75 0.16
CA ASN A 28 -17.75 19.18 -1.17
C ASN A 28 -16.43 19.01 -1.91
N TRP A 29 -16.31 17.89 -2.63
CA TRP A 29 -15.22 17.63 -3.56
C TRP A 29 -15.67 17.94 -4.98
N THR A 30 -14.93 18.81 -5.67
CA THR A 30 -15.16 19.14 -7.08
C THR A 30 -14.03 18.59 -7.93
N ARG A 31 -14.37 17.94 -9.04
CA ARG A 31 -13.39 17.38 -9.98
C ARG A 31 -12.58 18.52 -10.60
N LYS A 32 -11.26 18.41 -10.57
CA LYS A 32 -10.36 19.39 -11.18
C LYS A 32 -9.81 18.80 -12.48
N LEU A 33 -10.15 19.45 -13.59
CA LEU A 33 -9.73 19.02 -14.93
C LEU A 33 -8.32 19.54 -15.21
N ARG A 34 -7.41 18.64 -15.59
CA ARG A 34 -6.06 18.99 -16.08
C ARG A 34 -6.03 19.18 -17.59
N SER A 35 -6.75 18.32 -18.31
CA SER A 35 -6.89 18.34 -19.77
C SER A 35 -8.37 18.38 -20.13
N THR A 36 -8.92 17.31 -20.68
CA THR A 36 -10.32 17.20 -21.06
C THR A 36 -11.13 16.42 -20.01
N PHE A 37 -12.45 16.63 -20.02
CA PHE A 37 -13.36 15.81 -19.21
C PHE A 37 -13.30 14.33 -19.57
N ALA A 38 -13.11 14.01 -20.86
CA ALA A 38 -12.99 12.63 -21.33
C ALA A 38 -11.72 11.93 -20.78
N ASP A 39 -10.58 12.62 -20.75
CA ASP A 39 -9.34 12.07 -20.20
C ASP A 39 -9.45 11.84 -18.69
N TRP A 40 -10.06 12.81 -17.99
CA TRP A 40 -10.30 12.71 -16.56
C TRP A 40 -11.22 11.53 -16.24
N ASN A 41 -12.32 11.39 -16.99
CA ASN A 41 -13.26 10.29 -16.82
C ASN A 41 -12.59 8.94 -17.12
N THR A 42 -11.80 8.84 -18.19
CA THR A 42 -11.02 7.63 -18.52
C THR A 42 -10.07 7.25 -17.39
N SER A 43 -9.39 8.25 -16.79
CA SER A 43 -8.49 8.04 -15.66
C SER A 43 -9.24 7.56 -14.41
N LEU A 44 -10.38 8.16 -14.07
CA LEU A 44 -11.23 7.70 -12.97
C LEU A 44 -11.70 6.26 -13.23
N GLN A 45 -12.25 5.97 -14.41
CA GLN A 45 -12.73 4.62 -14.77
C GLN A 45 -11.61 3.58 -14.65
N THR A 46 -10.40 3.93 -15.08
CA THR A 46 -9.23 3.06 -14.94
C THR A 46 -8.91 2.82 -13.46
N ILE A 47 -8.90 3.87 -12.64
CA ILE A 47 -8.63 3.74 -11.20
C ILE A 47 -9.69 2.86 -10.53
N ILE A 48 -10.98 3.10 -10.75
CA ILE A 48 -12.03 2.31 -10.07
C ILE A 48 -12.10 0.85 -10.57
N THR A 49 -11.66 0.58 -11.80
CA THR A 49 -11.66 -0.78 -12.36
C THR A 49 -10.50 -1.62 -11.83
N TRP A 50 -9.33 -1.00 -11.62
CA TRP A 50 -8.08 -1.72 -11.35
C TRP A 50 -7.49 -1.48 -9.95
N SER A 51 -8.09 -0.60 -9.16
CA SER A 51 -7.71 -0.35 -7.76
C SER A 51 -8.64 -1.09 -6.78
N PRO A 52 -8.30 -1.14 -5.48
CA PRO A 52 -9.18 -1.71 -4.46
C PRO A 52 -10.48 -0.95 -4.21
N TYR A 53 -10.69 0.21 -4.86
CA TYR A 53 -11.88 1.05 -4.70
C TYR A 53 -12.75 0.92 -5.94
N GLY A 54 -13.94 0.34 -5.81
CA GLY A 54 -14.86 0.10 -6.92
C GLY A 54 -15.68 1.34 -7.31
N THR A 55 -15.70 2.38 -6.46
CA THR A 55 -16.46 3.62 -6.71
C THR A 55 -15.66 4.89 -6.44
N GLU A 56 -16.10 6.00 -7.03
CA GLU A 56 -15.53 7.33 -6.73
C GLU A 56 -15.72 7.71 -5.25
N ALA A 57 -16.83 7.29 -4.63
CA ALA A 57 -17.10 7.57 -3.22
C ALA A 57 -16.10 6.87 -2.29
N GLU A 58 -15.83 5.58 -2.52
CA GLU A 58 -14.84 4.80 -1.76
C GLU A 58 -13.41 5.37 -1.92
N LEU A 59 -13.08 5.83 -3.12
CA LEU A 59 -11.80 6.50 -3.37
C LEU A 59 -11.71 7.83 -2.60
N LEU A 60 -12.77 8.63 -2.62
CA LEU A 60 -12.81 9.91 -1.91
C LEU A 60 -12.76 9.75 -0.38
N GLU A 61 -13.31 8.65 0.14
CA GLU A 61 -13.24 8.32 1.56
C GLU A 61 -11.79 8.19 2.05
N GLN A 62 -10.86 7.74 1.19
CA GLN A 62 -9.45 7.64 1.58
C GLN A 62 -8.83 9.00 1.90
N PHE A 63 -9.28 10.08 1.25
CA PHE A 63 -8.81 11.44 1.56
C PHE A 63 -9.33 11.96 2.90
N SER A 64 -10.45 11.43 3.42
CA SER A 64 -11.02 11.88 4.70
C SER A 64 -10.07 11.67 5.89
N SER A 65 -9.22 10.65 5.78
CA SER A 65 -8.20 10.31 6.80
C SER A 65 -7.01 11.28 6.82
N ILE A 66 -6.81 12.07 5.77
CA ILE A 66 -5.72 13.05 5.66
C ILE A 66 -6.23 14.37 6.26
N LYS A 67 -5.40 15.03 7.07
CA LYS A 67 -5.70 16.36 7.64
C LYS A 67 -5.59 17.45 6.56
N GLU A 68 -4.99 18.60 6.86
CA GLU A 68 -4.84 19.69 5.88
C GLU A 68 -3.89 19.32 4.74
N GLN A 69 -2.79 18.63 5.06
CA GLN A 69 -1.77 18.20 4.10
C GLN A 69 -1.24 16.83 4.49
N GLY A 70 -0.96 16.00 3.50
CA GLY A 70 -0.39 14.67 3.71
C GLY A 70 -0.42 13.83 2.43
N THR A 71 0.26 12.70 2.48
CA THR A 71 0.25 11.70 1.41
C THR A 71 -0.10 10.36 2.01
N ARG A 72 -1.06 9.66 1.41
CA ARG A 72 -1.39 8.29 1.77
C ARG A 72 -1.06 7.38 0.60
N VAL A 73 -0.15 6.43 0.83
CA VAL A 73 0.24 5.41 -0.15
C VAL A 73 -0.45 4.11 0.22
N ILE A 74 -1.09 3.47 -0.76
CA ILE A 74 -1.78 2.19 -0.60
C ILE A 74 -1.12 1.21 -1.55
N ILE A 75 -0.60 0.12 -1.00
CA ILE A 75 0.03 -0.98 -1.73
C ILE A 75 -0.85 -2.21 -1.54
N TYR A 76 -1.17 -2.89 -2.63
CA TYR A 76 -2.03 -4.07 -2.68
C TYR A 76 -1.48 -5.05 -3.71
N ASN A 77 -2.01 -6.28 -3.73
CA ASN A 77 -1.40 -7.42 -4.42
C ASN A 77 0.05 -7.61 -3.94
N LEU A 78 0.19 -7.75 -2.62
CA LEU A 78 1.47 -8.01 -1.98
C LEU A 78 2.03 -9.34 -2.47
N TRP A 79 3.34 -9.51 -2.37
CA TRP A 79 4.01 -10.73 -2.79
C TRP A 79 3.55 -11.90 -1.93
N GLU A 80 3.23 -13.00 -2.61
CA GLU A 80 2.90 -14.31 -2.05
C GLU A 80 3.94 -15.31 -2.56
N ASP A 81 4.27 -16.29 -1.73
CA ASP A 81 5.12 -17.42 -2.12
C ASP A 81 4.34 -18.46 -2.96
N ASP A 82 5.01 -19.56 -3.31
CA ASP A 82 4.42 -20.63 -4.12
C ASP A 82 3.27 -21.36 -3.41
N GLN A 83 3.13 -21.19 -2.09
CA GLN A 83 2.08 -21.74 -1.25
C GLN A 83 0.90 -20.77 -1.09
N GLY A 84 1.04 -19.53 -1.58
CA GLY A 84 0.05 -18.46 -1.44
C GLY A 84 0.15 -17.71 -0.11
N ASP A 85 1.23 -17.89 0.65
CA ASP A 85 1.47 -17.18 1.90
C ASP A 85 2.19 -15.86 1.63
N LEU A 86 1.73 -14.79 2.28
CA LEU A 86 2.36 -13.47 2.19
C LEU A 86 3.79 -13.48 2.75
N GLU A 87 4.70 -12.72 2.13
CA GLU A 87 6.04 -12.50 2.72
C GLU A 87 5.96 -11.81 4.08
N LEU A 88 4.95 -10.96 4.26
CA LEU A 88 4.75 -10.14 5.44
C LEU A 88 3.75 -10.81 6.40
N ASP A 89 4.18 -10.95 7.65
CA ASP A 89 3.39 -11.43 8.77
C ASP A 89 2.76 -10.25 9.51
N PHE A 90 1.43 -10.18 9.47
CA PHE A 90 0.63 -9.19 10.18
C PHE A 90 -0.01 -9.74 11.45
N ASP A 91 0.09 -11.05 11.71
CA ASP A 91 -0.69 -11.74 12.74
C ASP A 91 0.14 -12.06 14.00
N ALA A 92 1.45 -12.29 13.85
CA ALA A 92 2.31 -12.69 14.97
C ALA A 92 2.45 -11.63 16.08
N ASP A 93 2.37 -10.34 15.72
CA ASP A 93 2.38 -9.21 16.66
C ASP A 93 1.52 -8.07 16.09
N VAL A 94 0.42 -7.74 16.77
CA VAL A 94 -0.52 -6.69 16.35
C VAL A 94 0.11 -5.31 16.20
N ASN A 95 1.28 -5.08 16.81
CA ASN A 95 2.00 -3.83 16.76
C ASN A 95 3.19 -3.87 15.79
N ASP A 96 3.43 -4.96 15.07
CA ASP A 96 4.63 -5.09 14.23
C ASP A 96 4.30 -5.73 12.87
N ILE A 97 5.13 -5.43 11.88
CA ILE A 97 5.10 -6.11 10.59
C ILE A 97 6.40 -6.88 10.49
N GLN A 98 6.30 -8.18 10.30
CA GLN A 98 7.43 -9.09 10.37
C GLN A 98 7.62 -9.87 9.07
N LEU A 99 8.82 -10.40 8.81
CA LEU A 99 9.03 -11.28 7.66
C LEU A 99 8.56 -12.72 7.96
N ARG A 100 8.04 -13.40 6.95
CA ARG A 100 7.79 -14.86 6.92
C ARG A 100 8.92 -15.59 6.19
N GLY A 101 8.99 -16.91 6.37
CA GLY A 101 9.88 -17.79 5.62
C GLY A 101 11.37 -17.67 5.98
N GLY A 102 12.25 -17.97 5.02
CA GLY A 102 13.69 -18.18 5.23
C GLY A 102 14.49 -16.97 5.74
N ASN A 103 13.89 -15.78 5.74
CA ASN A 103 14.47 -14.57 6.34
C ASN A 103 14.22 -14.46 7.86
N ARG A 104 13.37 -15.35 8.40
CA ARG A 104 13.01 -15.43 9.82
C ARG A 104 13.97 -16.35 10.57
N ASP A 105 14.95 -15.77 11.26
CA ASP A 105 15.85 -16.55 12.12
C ASP A 105 15.17 -16.86 13.47
N GLU A 106 14.56 -18.05 13.57
CA GLU A 106 13.87 -18.53 14.77
C GLU A 106 14.77 -18.55 16.01
N LYS A 107 16.07 -18.83 15.85
CA LYS A 107 17.01 -18.83 16.97
C LYS A 107 17.19 -17.42 17.52
N ASN A 108 17.29 -16.42 16.64
CA ASN A 108 17.39 -15.03 17.08
C ASN A 108 16.11 -14.56 17.76
N ILE A 109 14.94 -14.99 17.27
CA ILE A 109 13.65 -14.69 17.90
C ILE A 109 13.58 -15.31 19.30
N GLU A 110 13.99 -16.56 19.45
CA GLU A 110 14.02 -17.22 20.76
C GLU A 110 15.02 -16.55 21.71
N MET A 111 16.22 -16.22 21.21
CA MET A 111 17.22 -15.48 21.98
C MET A 111 16.70 -14.10 22.39
N ALA A 112 15.93 -13.41 21.55
CA ALA A 112 15.36 -12.10 21.88
C ALA A 112 14.31 -12.19 23.00
N LYS A 113 13.59 -13.32 23.10
CA LYS A 113 12.70 -13.59 24.24
C LYS A 113 13.48 -13.81 25.54
N ARG A 114 14.63 -14.49 25.46
CA ARG A 114 15.50 -14.76 26.61
C ARG A 114 16.31 -13.54 27.06
N PHE A 115 16.73 -12.70 26.11
CA PHE A 115 17.57 -11.51 26.33
C PHE A 115 16.90 -10.27 25.74
N PRO A 116 15.89 -9.69 26.43
CA PRO A 116 15.16 -8.52 25.92
C PRO A 116 16.06 -7.32 25.58
N ASN A 117 17.15 -7.13 26.34
CA ASN A 117 18.12 -6.05 26.13
C ASN A 117 18.86 -6.17 24.79
N SER A 118 18.90 -7.37 24.19
CA SER A 118 19.55 -7.63 22.90
C SER A 118 18.54 -7.81 21.76
N LYS A 119 17.23 -7.60 22.01
CA LYS A 119 16.17 -7.78 21.01
C LYS A 119 16.47 -7.01 19.73
N HIS A 120 16.94 -5.77 19.83
CA HIS A 120 17.23 -4.96 18.66
C HIS A 120 18.26 -5.62 17.73
N PHE A 121 19.40 -6.04 18.28
CA PHE A 121 20.46 -6.73 17.52
C PHE A 121 19.98 -8.06 16.93
N LEU A 122 19.11 -8.78 17.63
CA LEU A 122 18.67 -10.11 17.23
C LEU A 122 17.58 -10.08 16.16
N THR A 123 16.67 -9.09 16.19
CA THR A 123 15.46 -9.12 15.35
C THR A 123 15.35 -7.94 14.39
N TYR A 124 16.36 -7.07 14.24
CA TYR A 124 16.25 -5.93 13.32
C TYR A 124 15.94 -6.36 11.87
N ARG A 125 16.54 -7.45 11.37
CA ARG A 125 16.27 -7.97 10.02
C ARG A 125 14.87 -8.53 9.83
N HIS A 126 14.18 -8.85 10.92
CA HIS A 126 12.90 -9.55 10.92
C HIS A 126 11.72 -8.61 11.21
N SER A 127 11.94 -7.60 12.06
CA SER A 127 10.90 -6.71 12.59
C SER A 127 11.04 -5.31 12.00
N LEU A 128 9.98 -4.83 11.34
CA LEU A 128 9.93 -3.47 10.83
C LEU A 128 10.01 -2.45 11.97
N ARG A 129 9.31 -2.71 13.09
CA ARG A 129 9.34 -1.83 14.26
C ARG A 129 10.74 -1.68 14.83
N VAL A 130 11.51 -2.77 14.90
CA VAL A 130 12.89 -2.73 15.41
C VAL A 130 13.83 -2.06 14.40
N SER A 131 13.65 -2.30 13.11
CA SER A 131 14.43 -1.63 12.04
C SER A 131 14.18 -0.12 11.96
N SER A 132 13.01 0.34 12.39
CA SER A 132 12.62 1.75 12.31
C SER A 132 13.06 2.62 13.51
N GLN A 133 13.72 2.02 14.51
CA GLN A 133 14.26 2.71 15.69
C GLN A 133 15.74 3.03 15.52
#